data_AF-A0A961WFX6-F1
#
_entry.id   AF-A0A961WFX6-F1
#
_cell.length_a   1.000
_cell.length_b   1.000
_cell.length_c   1.000
_cell.angle_alpha   90.00
_cell.angle_beta   90.00
_cell.angle_gamma   90.00
#
_symmetry.space_group_name_H-M   'P 1'
#
loop_
_entity.id
_entity.type
_entity.pdbx_description
1 polymer ?
#
loop_
_entity_poly.entity_id
_entity_poly.type
_entity_poly.pdbx_seq_one_letter_code
_entity_poly.pdbx_strand_id
1 'polypeptide(L)'
;MKLTVETRVAAPIELVWRAYTTPADIVQWNAASDDWHTTSASVDLREGGQFSSRMEAKNGSMGFDFAGTYAKIVEHKLIAYTFGDRTAEVEFAPGPDGVVTVQVRFDSEETHSIAQQQ
;
A
#
# COMPACT_ATOMS: atom_id res chain seq x y z
N MET A 1 14.82 9.81 6.05
CA MET A 1 14.01 9.88 7.29
C MET A 1 12.87 8.86 7.15
N LYS A 2 12.30 8.30 8.23
CA LYS A 2 11.11 7.44 8.11
C LYS A 2 9.85 8.25 8.38
N LEU A 3 8.89 8.18 7.46
CA LEU A 3 7.56 8.75 7.62
C LEU A 3 6.59 7.68 8.09
N THR A 4 5.58 8.09 8.86
CA THR A 4 4.52 7.20 9.33
C THR A 4 3.19 7.86 9.05
N VAL A 5 2.29 7.12 8.40
CA VAL A 5 0.88 7.48 8.22
C VAL A 5 0.01 6.38 8.78
N GLU A 6 -1.14 6.73 9.34
CA GLU A 6 -2.07 5.76 9.88
C GLU A 6 -3.51 6.14 9.62
N THR A 7 -4.37 5.12 9.56
CA THR A 7 -5.81 5.29 9.45
C THR A 7 -6.53 4.18 10.22
N ARG A 8 -7.80 4.43 10.58
CA ARG A 8 -8.67 3.46 11.25
C ARG A 8 -9.75 3.00 10.29
N VAL A 9 -9.84 1.68 10.10
CA VAL A 9 -10.81 1.04 9.22
C VAL A 9 -11.82 0.30 10.07
N ALA A 10 -13.09 0.70 9.99
CA ALA A 10 -14.20 0.08 10.70
C ALA A 10 -14.64 -1.23 10.00
N ALA A 11 -13.75 -2.21 9.95
CA ALA A 11 -14.01 -3.52 9.39
C ALA A 11 -13.11 -4.59 10.05
N PRO A 12 -13.58 -5.85 10.15
CA PRO A 12 -12.78 -6.98 10.63
C PRO A 12 -11.45 -7.10 9.90
N ILE A 13 -10.41 -7.54 10.61
CA ILE A 13 -9.04 -7.71 10.09
C ILE A 13 -8.97 -8.55 8.82
N GLU A 14 -9.78 -9.60 8.72
CA GLU A 14 -9.89 -10.45 7.54
C GLU A 14 -10.27 -9.65 6.28
N LEU A 15 -11.21 -8.70 6.40
CA LEU A 15 -11.64 -7.86 5.29
C LEU A 15 -10.60 -6.80 4.95
N VAL A 16 -9.99 -6.20 5.96
CA VAL A 16 -8.94 -5.18 5.76
C VAL A 16 -7.72 -5.81 5.09
N TRP A 17 -7.29 -6.97 5.54
CA TRP A 17 -6.18 -7.71 4.96
C TRP A 17 -6.46 -8.15 3.53
N ARG A 18 -7.64 -8.72 3.27
CA ARG A 18 -8.04 -9.13 1.91
C ARG A 18 -8.04 -7.93 0.97
N ALA A 19 -8.62 -6.80 1.38
CA ALA A 19 -8.66 -5.61 0.56
C ALA A 19 -7.27 -5.05 0.26
N TYR A 20 -6.32 -5.21 1.18
CA TYR A 20 -4.94 -4.77 1.01
C TYR A 20 -4.10 -5.71 0.13
N THR A 21 -4.49 -6.97 -0.01
CA THR A 21 -3.67 -8.02 -0.64
C THR A 21 -4.28 -8.62 -1.91
N THR A 22 -5.55 -8.36 -2.20
CA THR A 22 -6.24 -8.90 -3.37
C THR A 22 -6.18 -7.91 -4.53
N PRO A 23 -5.67 -8.29 -5.72
CA PRO A 23 -5.55 -7.38 -6.86
C PRO A 23 -6.85 -6.68 -7.25
N ALA A 24 -7.98 -7.39 -7.22
CA ALA A 24 -9.27 -6.83 -7.56
C ALA A 24 -9.71 -5.70 -6.62
N ASP A 25 -9.42 -5.83 -5.32
CA ASP A 25 -9.71 -4.79 -4.33
C ASP A 25 -8.69 -3.64 -4.44
N ILE A 26 -7.41 -3.94 -4.64
CA ILE A 26 -6.33 -2.93 -4.82
C ILE A 26 -6.64 -1.98 -5.98
N VAL A 27 -7.13 -2.50 -7.10
CA VAL A 27 -7.53 -1.70 -8.26
C VAL A 27 -8.59 -0.64 -7.89
N GLN A 28 -9.44 -0.90 -6.90
CA GLN A 28 -10.51 0.01 -6.49
C GLN A 28 -10.02 1.17 -5.62
N TRP A 29 -9.04 0.94 -4.73
CA TRP A 29 -8.64 1.94 -3.73
C TRP A 29 -7.27 2.56 -3.98
N ASN A 30 -6.36 1.89 -4.71
CA ASN A 30 -5.00 2.37 -4.92
C ASN A 30 -4.96 3.49 -5.96
N ALA A 31 -5.36 4.69 -5.57
CA ALA A 31 -5.25 5.90 -6.36
C ALA A 31 -4.60 6.99 -5.51
N ALA A 32 -3.57 7.65 -6.05
CA ALA A 32 -2.87 8.72 -5.34
C ALA A 32 -3.79 9.94 -5.10
N SER A 33 -4.75 10.17 -5.99
CA SER A 33 -5.81 11.18 -5.86
C SER A 33 -6.97 10.83 -6.78
N ASP A 34 -8.05 11.63 -6.73
CA ASP A 34 -9.23 11.47 -7.58
C ASP A 34 -8.92 11.59 -9.09
N ASP A 35 -7.81 12.21 -9.48
CA ASP A 35 -7.37 12.34 -10.87
C ASP A 35 -6.60 11.10 -11.37
N TRP A 36 -6.28 10.17 -10.47
CA TRP A 36 -5.56 8.94 -10.77
C TRP A 36 -6.48 7.72 -10.62
N HIS A 37 -6.11 6.64 -11.28
CA HIS A 37 -6.72 5.34 -11.08
C HIS A 37 -5.67 4.24 -11.26
N THR A 38 -5.87 3.11 -10.57
CA THR A 38 -5.12 1.89 -10.89
C THR A 38 -5.83 1.15 -12.01
N THR A 39 -5.12 0.79 -13.09
CA THR A 39 -5.69 0.04 -14.23
C THR A 39 -5.50 -1.46 -14.08
N SER A 40 -4.44 -1.88 -13.40
CA SER A 40 -4.17 -3.28 -13.13
C SER A 40 -3.32 -3.44 -11.87
N ALA A 41 -3.48 -4.55 -11.17
CA ALA A 41 -2.66 -4.93 -10.04
C ALA A 41 -2.28 -6.42 -10.13
N SER A 42 -1.12 -6.76 -9.59
CA SER A 42 -0.62 -8.12 -9.44
C SER A 42 -0.01 -8.26 -8.04
N VAL A 43 -0.26 -9.39 -7.39
CA VAL A 43 0.20 -9.69 -6.04
C VAL A 43 0.57 -11.16 -5.95
N ASP A 44 1.84 -11.44 -5.68
CA ASP A 44 2.35 -12.75 -5.26
C ASP A 44 2.65 -12.70 -3.75
N LEU A 45 1.60 -12.92 -2.94
CA LEU A 45 1.63 -12.71 -1.48
C LEU A 45 2.40 -13.81 -0.74
N ARG A 46 3.74 -13.76 -0.83
CA ARG A 46 4.67 -14.61 -0.09
C ARG A 46 6.01 -13.90 0.08
N GLU A 47 6.83 -14.33 1.04
CA GLU A 47 8.19 -13.80 1.17
C GLU A 47 9.00 -14.06 -0.12
N GLY A 48 9.66 -13.03 -0.64
CA GLY A 48 10.32 -13.02 -1.95
C GLY A 48 9.37 -12.93 -3.15
N GLY A 49 8.06 -12.88 -2.93
CA GLY A 49 7.06 -12.62 -3.96
C GLY A 49 7.04 -11.14 -4.37
N GLN A 50 6.55 -10.87 -5.58
CA GLN A 50 6.49 -9.53 -6.14
C GLN A 50 5.06 -9.01 -6.19
N PHE A 51 4.92 -7.69 -6.13
CA PHE A 51 3.68 -7.00 -6.44
C PHE A 51 3.94 -5.88 -7.44
N SER A 52 2.90 -5.51 -8.20
CA SER A 52 2.91 -4.36 -9.08
C SER A 52 1.50 -3.80 -9.22
N SER A 53 1.36 -2.49 -9.09
CA SER A 53 0.13 -1.75 -9.36
C SER A 53 0.40 -0.69 -10.42
N ARG A 54 -0.30 -0.78 -11.55
CA ARG A 54 -0.22 0.20 -12.64
C ARG A 54 -1.12 1.38 -12.32
N MET A 55 -0.51 2.52 -12.01
CA MET A 55 -1.22 3.75 -11.70
C MET A 55 -1.15 4.72 -12.89
N GLU A 56 -2.28 5.23 -13.34
CA GLU A 56 -2.40 6.11 -14.48
C GLU A 56 -3.24 7.35 -14.15
N ALA A 57 -2.90 8.49 -14.74
CA ALA A 57 -3.73 9.67 -14.70
C ALA A 57 -4.94 9.44 -15.61
N LYS A 58 -6.15 9.79 -15.16
CA LYS A 58 -7.40 9.54 -15.91
C LYS A 58 -7.46 10.26 -17.26
N ASN A 59 -6.67 11.32 -17.44
CA ASN A 59 -6.52 12.05 -18.70
C ASN A 59 -5.52 11.38 -19.67
N GLY A 60 -4.90 10.26 -19.28
CA GLY A 60 -3.93 9.50 -20.08
C GLY A 60 -2.56 10.16 -20.25
N SER A 61 -2.27 11.26 -19.54
CA SER A 61 -1.01 11.99 -19.73
C SER A 61 0.21 11.31 -19.11
N MET A 62 0.00 10.55 -18.03
CA MET A 62 1.07 9.98 -17.21
C MET A 62 0.64 8.63 -16.64
N GLY A 63 1.61 7.75 -16.45
CA GLY A 63 1.42 6.49 -15.74
C GLY A 63 2.74 5.91 -15.27
N PHE A 64 2.71 5.20 -14.15
CA PHE A 64 3.88 4.52 -13.58
C PHE A 64 3.46 3.23 -12.89
N ASP A 65 4.43 2.33 -12.72
CA ASP A 65 4.22 1.08 -11.99
C ASP A 65 4.75 1.25 -10.57
N PHE A 66 3.87 1.15 -9.58
CA PHE A 66 4.28 0.97 -8.20
C PHE A 66 4.51 -0.51 -7.95
N ALA A 67 5.78 -0.93 -8.00
CA ALA A 67 6.18 -2.32 -7.88
C ALA A 67 7.22 -2.52 -6.77
N GLY A 68 7.20 -3.71 -6.18
CA GLY A 68 8.10 -4.06 -5.10
C GLY A 68 8.17 -5.55 -4.82
N THR A 69 9.01 -5.92 -3.86
CA THR A 69 9.21 -7.30 -3.41
C THR A 69 8.87 -7.41 -1.94
N TYR A 70 8.04 -8.38 -1.58
CA TYR A 70 7.70 -8.68 -0.18
C TYR A 70 8.93 -9.26 0.53
N ALA A 71 9.43 -8.52 1.51
CA ALA A 71 10.53 -8.94 2.36
C ALA A 71 10.07 -9.83 3.51
N LYS A 72 8.88 -9.56 4.06
CA LYS A 72 8.28 -10.33 5.16
C LYS A 72 6.76 -10.24 5.13
N ILE A 73 6.09 -11.35 5.37
CA ILE A 73 4.62 -11.39 5.48
C ILE A 73 4.25 -12.14 6.76
N VAL A 74 3.50 -11.47 7.62
CA VAL A 74 2.82 -12.08 8.77
C VAL A 74 1.34 -11.79 8.60
N GLU A 75 0.59 -12.84 8.24
CA GLU A 75 -0.85 -12.75 7.98
C GLU A 75 -1.57 -11.99 9.11
N HIS A 76 -2.44 -11.06 8.73
CA HIS A 76 -3.24 -10.22 9.62
C HIS A 76 -2.44 -9.31 10.58
N LYS A 77 -1.14 -9.10 10.33
CA LYS A 77 -0.29 -8.34 11.23
C LYS A 77 0.71 -7.43 10.54
N LEU A 78 1.47 -7.94 9.57
CA LEU A 78 2.58 -7.20 8.98
C LEU A 78 2.78 -7.58 7.51
N ILE A 79 2.96 -6.57 6.67
CA ILE A 79 3.53 -6.71 5.33
C ILE A 79 4.73 -5.76 5.26
N ALA A 80 5.92 -6.30 5.05
CA ALA A 80 7.12 -5.52 4.80
C ALA A 80 7.59 -5.76 3.37
N TYR A 81 7.95 -4.70 2.66
CA TYR A 81 8.40 -4.78 1.28
C TYR A 81 9.46 -3.74 0.94
N THR A 82 10.21 -4.03 -0.12
CA THR A 82 11.14 -3.10 -0.75
C THR A 82 10.59 -2.63 -2.09
N PHE A 83 10.83 -1.37 -2.43
CA PHE A 83 10.38 -0.77 -3.68
C PHE A 83 11.41 0.28 -4.12
N GLY A 84 12.12 -0.01 -5.22
CA GLY A 84 13.35 0.71 -5.58
C GLY A 84 14.43 0.51 -4.51
N ASP A 85 14.99 1.60 -4.02
CA ASP A 85 15.98 1.68 -2.95
C ASP A 85 15.38 1.89 -1.55
N ARG A 86 14.04 1.89 -1.44
CA ARG A 86 13.29 2.16 -0.22
C ARG A 86 12.66 0.92 0.38
N THR A 87 12.36 1.02 1.68
CA THR A 87 11.61 0.03 2.43
C THR A 87 10.30 0.61 2.98
N ALA A 88 9.28 -0.23 3.07
CA ALA A 88 8.04 0.08 3.75
C ALA A 88 7.53 -1.10 4.58
N GLU A 89 6.85 -0.78 5.67
CA GLU A 89 6.19 -1.69 6.58
C GLU A 89 4.75 -1.25 6.78
N VAL A 90 3.82 -2.20 6.62
CA VAL A 90 2.39 -2.03 6.83
C VAL A 90 1.99 -2.90 8.01
N GLU A 91 1.64 -2.27 9.12
CA GLU A 91 1.17 -2.94 10.32
C GLU A 91 -0.35 -2.87 10.39
N PHE A 92 -0.97 -4.01 10.72
CA PHE A 92 -2.39 -4.12 10.97
C PHE A 92 -2.59 -4.43 12.45
N ALA A 93 -3.17 -3.49 13.19
CA ALA A 93 -3.43 -3.61 14.62
C ALA A 93 -4.94 -3.69 14.89
N PRO A 94 -5.47 -4.88 15.25
CA PRO A 94 -6.86 -5.01 15.68
C PRO A 94 -7.11 -4.18 16.95
N GLY A 95 -8.16 -3.37 16.92
CA GLY A 95 -8.62 -2.54 18.02
C GLY A 95 -10.00 -2.95 18.54
N PRO A 96 -10.58 -2.17 19.47
CA PRO A 96 -11.92 -2.38 19.98
C PRO A 96 -12.98 -2.33 18.86
N ASP A 97 -14.12 -2.96 19.10
CA ASP A 97 -15.31 -2.89 18.23
C ASP A 97 -15.07 -3.32 16.76
N GLY A 98 -14.05 -4.15 16.53
CA GLY A 98 -13.71 -4.64 15.19
C GLY A 98 -13.08 -3.58 14.28
N VAL A 99 -12.62 -2.46 14.83
CA VAL A 99 -11.85 -1.44 14.09
C VAL A 99 -10.39 -1.88 14.01
N VAL A 100 -9.78 -1.78 12.83
CA VAL A 100 -8.36 -2.06 12.61
C VAL A 100 -7.62 -0.76 12.33
N THR A 101 -6.54 -0.52 13.07
CA THR A 101 -5.58 0.54 12.72
C THR A 101 -4.60 -0.01 11.69
N VAL A 102 -4.54 0.63 10.52
CA VAL A 102 -3.55 0.34 9.48
C VAL A 102 -2.51 1.43 9.54
N GLN A 103 -1.26 1.06 9.81
CA GLN A 103 -0.14 2.00 9.89
C GLN A 103 0.90 1.64 8.83
N VAL A 104 1.30 2.63 8.03
CA VAL A 104 2.34 2.48 7.01
C VAL A 104 3.54 3.32 7.41
N ARG A 105 4.69 2.66 7.54
CA ARG A 105 5.99 3.30 7.78
C ARG A 105 6.85 3.11 6.55
N PHE A 106 7.43 4.18 6.00
CA PHE A 106 8.23 4.09 4.78
C PHE A 106 9.39 5.09 4.78
N ASP A 107 10.43 4.78 4.03
CA ASP A 107 11.57 5.68 3.85
C ASP A 107 11.15 6.88 2.97
N SER A 108 11.34 8.10 3.47
CA SER A 108 11.12 9.33 2.68
C SER A 108 12.25 9.54 1.68
N GLU A 109 11.94 9.90 0.44
CA GLU A 109 12.94 10.47 -0.46
C GLU A 109 13.35 11.88 0.00
N GLU A 110 14.63 12.22 -0.18
CA GLU A 110 15.14 13.59 0.02
C GLU A 110 14.84 14.53 -1.17
N THR A 111 14.24 14.01 -2.25
CA THR A 111 14.18 14.69 -3.56
C THR A 111 12.85 15.40 -3.85
N HIS A 112 11.76 15.09 -3.13
CA HIS A 112 10.45 15.72 -3.30
C HIS A 112 9.92 16.29 -1.97
N SER A 113 9.37 17.49 -2.00
CA SER A 113 8.96 18.21 -0.78
C SER A 113 7.75 17.54 -0.12
N ILE A 114 7.63 17.65 1.21
CA ILE A 114 6.57 17.04 2.04
C ILE A 114 5.16 17.35 1.50
N ALA A 115 4.97 18.51 0.86
CA ALA A 115 3.70 18.93 0.28
C ALA A 115 3.23 18.09 -0.91
N GLN A 116 4.12 17.30 -1.54
CA GLN A 116 3.78 16.40 -2.65
C GLN A 116 3.50 14.96 -2.18
N GLN A 117 3.59 14.71 -0.87
CA GLN A 117 3.46 13.38 -0.25
C GLN A 117 2.23 13.24 0.67
N GLN A 118 1.36 14.26 0.74
CA GLN A 118 0.11 14.26 1.52
C GLN A 118 -1.12 14.23 0.61
#